data_AF-A0A151R6N1-F1
#
_entry.id   AF-A0A151R6N1-F1
#
_cell.length_a   1.000
_cell.length_b   1.000
_cell.length_c   1.000
_cell.angle_alpha   90.00
_cell.angle_beta   90.00
_cell.angle_gamma   90.00
#
_symmetry.space_group_name_H-M   'P 1'
#
loop_
_entity.id
_entity.type
_entity.pdbx_description
1 polymer ?
#
loop_
_entity_poly.entity_id
_entity_poly.type
_entity_poly.pdbx_seq_one_letter_code
_entity_poly.pdbx_strand_id
1 'polypeptide(L)'
;MANSDSSSSSNLKNILSIPYSIKLDRGNYRLWKSLVLPSLRGHNLDGYIFGTTKYPQEFIIDETGKKNTPTFVYWTSTDQLLLGWLINSMTQEVTTQLLHYETSQQIWEDAQSLAGAHTRLRITFLKTEFQRTRKGGLKKEEYLTKMKEIADNLALAGSSVSIMDLITQTLAGLDNEYNPIVVKLSNKENLTWVEMQAQIFYL
;
A
#
# COMPACT_ATOMS: atom_id res chain seq x y z
N MET A 1 -43.49 19.82 -6.30
CA MET A 1 -42.32 18.97 -6.64
C MET A 1 -41.07 19.68 -6.14
N ALA A 2 -40.69 19.49 -4.88
CA ALA A 2 -39.47 20.01 -4.27
C ALA A 2 -39.26 19.22 -2.97
N ASN A 3 -38.33 18.26 -2.93
CA ASN A 3 -37.80 17.65 -1.69
C ASN A 3 -36.70 16.57 -1.90
N SER A 4 -36.22 16.31 -3.13
CA SER A 4 -35.17 15.31 -3.38
C SER A 4 -33.73 15.79 -3.11
N ASP A 5 -33.48 17.10 -3.18
CA ASP A 5 -32.11 17.65 -3.15
C ASP A 5 -31.61 17.88 -1.72
N SER A 6 -32.52 18.10 -0.77
CA SER A 6 -32.21 18.28 0.65
C SER A 6 -31.86 16.96 1.36
N SER A 7 -32.42 15.82 0.93
CA SER A 7 -32.10 14.50 1.51
C SER A 7 -30.72 14.00 1.08
N SER A 8 -30.29 14.34 -0.13
CA SER A 8 -29.00 13.89 -0.68
C SER A 8 -27.81 14.58 -0.01
N SER A 9 -27.93 15.89 0.25
CA SER A 9 -26.91 16.70 0.93
C SER A 9 -26.81 16.43 2.45
N SER A 10 -27.93 16.06 3.09
CA SER A 10 -27.96 15.64 4.51
C SER A 10 -27.38 14.24 4.71
N ASN A 11 -27.60 13.31 3.77
CA ASN A 11 -26.95 12.00 3.78
C ASN A 11 -25.43 12.13 3.62
N LEU A 12 -24.93 13.00 2.73
CA LEU A 12 -23.49 13.26 2.59
C LEU A 12 -22.86 13.77 3.89
N LYS A 13 -23.49 14.73 4.59
CA LYS A 13 -22.97 15.23 5.88
C LYS A 13 -22.89 14.14 6.96
N ASN A 14 -23.83 13.20 6.98
CA ASN A 14 -23.80 12.07 7.92
C ASN A 14 -22.67 11.07 7.61
N ILE A 15 -22.28 10.89 6.34
CA ILE A 15 -21.14 10.04 5.91
C ILE A 15 -19.81 10.61 6.41
N LEU A 16 -19.68 11.95 6.38
CA LEU A 16 -18.49 12.68 6.83
C LEU A 16 -18.31 12.62 8.36
N SER A 17 -19.32 12.19 9.11
CA SER A 17 -19.32 12.14 10.58
C SER A 17 -18.94 10.78 11.17
N ILE A 18 -18.71 9.74 10.36
CA ILE A 18 -18.19 8.46 10.86
C ILE A 18 -16.69 8.62 11.10
N PRO A 19 -16.19 8.63 12.35
CA PRO A 19 -14.77 8.77 12.62
C PRO A 19 -14.06 7.51 12.16
N TYR A 20 -13.20 7.63 11.16
CA TYR A 20 -12.25 6.57 10.85
C TYR A 20 -11.17 6.59 11.92
N SER A 21 -11.15 5.56 12.75
CA SER A 21 -10.09 5.35 13.74
C SER A 21 -8.70 5.23 13.08
N ILE A 22 -8.67 4.83 11.80
CA ILE A 22 -7.44 4.61 11.04
C ILE A 22 -7.32 5.65 9.93
N LYS A 23 -6.30 6.52 10.07
CA LYS A 23 -5.90 7.48 9.04
C LYS A 23 -4.88 6.85 8.10
N LEU A 24 -4.96 7.16 6.81
CA LEU A 24 -3.97 6.71 5.82
C LEU A 24 -2.57 7.19 6.19
N ASP A 25 -1.66 6.23 6.30
CA ASP A 25 -0.22 6.44 6.40
C ASP A 25 0.50 5.68 5.27
N ARG A 26 1.83 5.77 5.23
CA ARG A 26 2.67 5.15 4.20
C ARG A 26 2.65 3.62 4.18
N GLY A 27 2.21 2.98 5.26
CA GLY A 27 2.24 1.53 5.45
C GLY A 27 0.86 0.85 5.47
N ASN A 28 -0.22 1.60 5.66
CA ASN A 28 -1.53 1.04 5.95
C ASN A 28 -2.56 1.16 4.81
N TYR A 29 -2.14 1.57 3.60
CA TYR A 29 -3.05 1.79 2.47
C TYR A 29 -4.03 0.64 2.21
N ARG A 30 -3.59 -0.62 2.29
CA ARG A 30 -4.47 -1.79 2.11
C ARG A 30 -5.60 -1.82 3.14
N LEU A 31 -5.27 -1.55 4.40
CA LEU A 31 -6.22 -1.50 5.51
C LEU A 31 -7.15 -0.29 5.38
N TRP A 32 -6.59 0.89 5.15
CA TRP A 32 -7.36 2.11 4.92
C TRP A 32 -8.35 1.94 3.75
N LYS A 33 -7.89 1.42 2.60
CA LYS A 33 -8.74 1.13 1.43
C LYS A 33 -9.86 0.16 1.77
N SER A 34 -9.59 -0.87 2.57
CA SER A 34 -10.61 -1.86 2.95
C SER A 34 -11.72 -1.27 3.84
N LEU A 35 -11.43 -0.20 4.58
CA LEU A 35 -12.40 0.50 5.43
C LEU A 35 -13.14 1.60 4.67
N VAL A 36 -12.45 2.33 3.80
CA VAL A 36 -13.00 3.46 3.05
C VAL A 36 -13.87 3.00 1.89
N LEU A 37 -13.44 1.98 1.14
CA LEU A 37 -14.10 1.58 -0.11
C LEU A 37 -15.55 1.06 0.09
N PRO A 38 -15.87 0.26 1.12
CA PRO A 38 -17.26 -0.15 1.39
C PRO A 38 -18.17 1.05 1.69
N SER A 39 -17.69 2.04 2.45
CA SER A 39 -18.44 3.26 2.74
C SER A 39 -18.73 4.02 1.46
N LEU A 40 -17.74 4.22 0.59
CA LEU A 40 -17.94 4.93 -0.69
C LEU A 40 -18.95 4.20 -1.59
N ARG A 41 -18.86 2.88 -1.68
CA ARG A 41 -19.81 2.05 -2.46
C ARG A 41 -21.22 2.08 -1.86
N GLY A 42 -21.35 2.06 -0.54
CA GLY A 42 -22.65 2.14 0.14
C GLY A 42 -23.42 3.43 -0.16
N HIS A 43 -22.71 4.47 -0.62
CA HIS A 43 -23.28 5.78 -0.95
C HIS A 43 -23.21 6.13 -2.44
N ASN A 44 -22.87 5.17 -3.31
CA ASN A 44 -22.70 5.37 -4.75
C ASN A 44 -21.70 6.48 -5.12
N LEU A 45 -20.68 6.68 -4.28
CA LEU A 45 -19.60 7.64 -4.49
C LEU A 45 -18.37 7.04 -5.18
N ASP A 46 -18.37 5.72 -5.36
CA ASP A 46 -17.28 5.00 -6.02
C ASP A 46 -17.07 5.45 -7.47
N GLY A 47 -18.11 5.97 -8.12
CA GLY A 47 -17.97 6.52 -9.47
C GLY A 47 -17.15 7.81 -9.59
N TYR A 48 -17.01 8.57 -8.50
CA TYR A 48 -16.15 9.76 -8.47
C TYR A 48 -14.67 9.38 -8.37
N ILE A 49 -14.33 8.34 -7.60
CA ILE A 49 -12.94 7.88 -7.42
C ILE A 49 -12.43 7.02 -8.59
N PHE A 50 -13.32 6.32 -9.31
CA PHE A 50 -12.95 5.46 -10.44
C PHE A 50 -13.18 6.14 -11.80
N GLY A 51 -13.64 7.39 -11.81
CA GLY A 51 -13.94 8.13 -13.04
C GLY A 51 -15.08 7.53 -13.87
N THR A 52 -15.90 6.63 -13.31
CA THR A 52 -17.05 6.04 -14.01
C THR A 52 -18.26 6.98 -14.03
N THR A 53 -18.33 7.94 -13.11
CA THR A 53 -19.26 9.06 -13.19
C THR A 53 -18.73 10.06 -14.21
N LYS A 54 -19.34 10.12 -15.40
CA LYS A 54 -18.94 11.04 -16.47
C LYS A 54 -18.98 12.49 -15.97
N TYR A 55 -17.87 13.22 -16.18
CA TYR A 55 -17.79 14.66 -15.99
C TYR A 55 -18.97 15.33 -16.72
N PRO A 56 -19.93 15.95 -16.01
CA PRO A 56 -21.10 16.55 -16.65
C PRO A 56 -20.66 17.70 -17.56
N GLN A 57 -21.37 17.93 -18.67
CA GLN A 57 -21.12 19.10 -19.50
C GLN A 57 -21.31 20.39 -18.66
N GLU A 58 -20.24 21.18 -18.60
CA GLU A 58 -20.11 22.37 -17.75
C GLU A 58 -21.11 23.47 -18.14
N PHE A 59 -21.55 23.53 -19.40
CA PHE A 59 -22.43 24.59 -19.89
C PHE A 59 -23.57 24.05 -20.76
N ILE A 60 -24.79 24.50 -20.47
CA ILE A 60 -25.87 24.56 -21.47
C ILE A 60 -25.85 25.97 -22.04
N ILE A 61 -25.90 26.08 -23.38
CA ILE A 61 -26.14 27.36 -24.05
C ILE A 61 -27.64 27.60 -23.98
N ASP A 62 -28.06 28.54 -23.14
CA ASP A 62 -29.44 29.03 -23.10
C ASP A 62 -29.47 30.45 -23.67
N GLU A 63 -30.64 30.95 -24.08
CA GLU A 63 -30.81 32.23 -24.83
C GLU A 63 -30.27 33.50 -24.10
N THR A 64 -29.80 33.36 -22.86
CA THR A 64 -29.29 34.45 -21.99
C THR A 64 -27.80 34.34 -21.64
N GLY A 65 -27.07 33.33 -22.15
CA GLY A 65 -25.62 33.15 -21.93
C GLY A 65 -25.23 31.77 -21.42
N LYS A 66 -23.91 31.53 -21.25
CA LYS A 66 -23.37 30.28 -20.68
C LYS A 66 -23.77 30.16 -19.21
N LYS A 67 -24.60 29.17 -18.86
CA LYS A 67 -24.98 28.87 -17.48
C LYS A 67 -24.57 27.44 -17.12
N ASN A 68 -24.00 27.27 -15.93
CA ASN A 68 -23.65 25.95 -15.44
C ASN A 68 -24.90 25.09 -15.28
N THR A 69 -24.85 23.86 -15.78
CA THR A 69 -25.94 22.91 -15.58
C THR A 69 -26.11 22.63 -14.08
N PRO A 70 -27.33 22.60 -13.51
CA PRO A 70 -27.53 22.23 -12.10
C PRO A 70 -26.87 20.89 -11.72
N THR A 71 -26.77 19.96 -12.68
CA THR A 71 -26.07 18.68 -12.53
C THR A 71 -24.55 18.83 -12.39
N PHE A 72 -23.93 19.81 -13.05
CA PHE A 72 -22.51 20.12 -12.91
C PHE A 72 -22.20 20.68 -11.52
N VAL A 73 -23.01 21.63 -11.04
CA VAL A 73 -22.85 22.21 -9.70
C VAL A 73 -23.00 21.15 -8.61
N TYR A 74 -23.97 20.24 -8.76
CA TYR A 74 -24.17 19.12 -7.84
C TYR A 74 -23.00 18.13 -7.84
N TRP A 75 -22.49 17.78 -9.03
CA TRP A 75 -21.33 16.91 -9.18
C TRP A 75 -20.10 17.52 -8.51
N THR A 76 -19.78 18.78 -8.83
CA THR A 76 -18.63 19.50 -8.25
C THR A 76 -18.76 19.63 -6.74
N SER A 77 -19.94 19.97 -6.22
CA SER A 77 -20.15 20.03 -4.78
C SER A 77 -19.94 18.67 -4.11
N THR A 78 -20.33 17.56 -4.76
CA THR A 78 -20.17 16.22 -4.22
C THR A 78 -18.70 15.77 -4.24
N ASP A 79 -17.99 16.03 -5.35
CA ASP A 79 -16.57 15.75 -5.48
C ASP A 79 -15.74 16.54 -4.44
N GLN A 80 -16.03 17.82 -4.23
CA GLN A 80 -15.31 18.65 -3.26
C GLN A 80 -15.57 18.23 -1.80
N LEU A 81 -16.78 17.78 -1.48
CA LEU A 81 -17.07 17.20 -0.17
C LEU A 81 -16.30 15.89 0.04
N LEU A 82 -16.24 15.04 -1.00
CA LEU A 82 -15.48 13.79 -0.97
C LEU A 82 -13.97 14.06 -0.88
N LEU A 83 -13.46 15.07 -1.56
CA LEU A 83 -12.06 15.51 -1.49
C LEU A 83 -11.70 15.91 -0.06
N GLY A 84 -12.47 16.81 0.54
CA GLY A 84 -12.26 17.24 1.93
C GLY A 84 -12.31 16.06 2.90
N TRP A 85 -13.21 15.10 2.67
CA TRP A 85 -13.30 13.90 3.46
C TRP A 85 -12.08 12.99 3.33
N LEU A 86 -11.64 12.72 2.10
CA LEU A 86 -10.46 11.91 1.83
C LEU A 86 -9.25 12.52 2.52
N ILE A 87 -9.05 13.84 2.39
CA ILE A 87 -7.97 14.56 3.08
C ILE A 87 -8.03 14.36 4.61
N ASN A 88 -9.22 14.44 5.22
CA ASN A 88 -9.39 14.23 6.66
C ASN A 88 -9.16 12.77 7.11
N SER A 89 -9.31 11.82 6.19
CA SER A 89 -9.02 10.39 6.42
C SER A 89 -7.54 10.04 6.32
N MET A 90 -6.65 11.02 6.12
CA MET A 90 -5.21 10.83 5.95
C MET A 90 -4.42 11.45 7.11
N THR A 91 -3.20 10.95 7.33
CA THR A 91 -2.24 11.58 8.23
C THR A 91 -1.69 12.87 7.62
N GLN A 92 -1.24 13.81 8.46
CA GLN A 92 -0.70 15.09 7.99
C GLN A 92 0.44 14.90 6.98
N GLU A 93 1.31 13.91 7.18
CA GLU A 93 2.41 13.59 6.27
C GLU A 93 1.94 13.20 4.86
N VAL A 94 0.85 12.43 4.76
CA VAL A 94 0.28 12.05 3.46
C VAL A 94 -0.50 13.22 2.87
N THR A 95 -1.26 13.95 3.69
CA THR A 95 -2.01 15.13 3.25
C THR A 95 -1.10 16.18 2.60
N THR A 96 0.06 16.49 3.19
CA THR A 96 0.96 17.52 2.62
C THR A 96 1.49 17.16 1.24
N GLN A 97 1.58 15.87 0.91
CA GLN A 97 2.01 15.41 -0.41
C GLN A 97 0.90 15.49 -1.46
N LEU A 98 -0.37 15.61 -1.03
CA LEU A 98 -1.55 15.54 -1.89
C LEU A 98 -2.31 16.88 -1.98
N LEU A 99 -1.76 17.95 -1.38
CA LEU A 99 -2.39 19.28 -1.29
C LEU A 99 -2.63 19.96 -2.66
N HIS A 100 -1.92 19.55 -3.71
CA HIS A 100 -2.02 20.15 -5.05
C HIS A 100 -3.12 19.53 -5.92
N TYR A 101 -3.83 18.50 -5.44
CA TYR A 101 -4.91 17.87 -6.18
C TYR A 101 -6.26 18.54 -5.92
N GLU A 102 -7.03 18.70 -6.98
CA GLU A 102 -8.31 19.45 -6.95
C GLU A 102 -9.52 18.52 -7.00
N THR A 103 -9.33 17.22 -7.24
CA THR A 103 -10.43 16.25 -7.39
C THR A 103 -10.21 15.01 -6.54
N SER A 104 -11.31 14.39 -6.11
CA SER A 104 -11.26 13.17 -5.29
C SER A 104 -10.61 12.00 -6.02
N GLN A 105 -10.76 11.92 -7.34
CA GLN A 105 -10.11 10.92 -8.20
C GLN A 105 -8.58 11.02 -8.13
N GLN A 106 -8.03 12.22 -8.31
CA GLN A 106 -6.58 12.43 -8.30
C GLN A 106 -5.95 12.01 -6.98
N ILE A 107 -6.55 12.41 -5.85
CA ILE A 107 -6.09 11.99 -4.52
C ILE A 107 -6.13 10.48 -4.35
N TRP A 108 -7.19 9.83 -4.84
CA TRP A 108 -7.35 8.39 -4.73
C TRP A 108 -6.29 7.62 -5.54
N GLU A 109 -6.05 8.05 -6.79
CA GLU A 109 -5.04 7.49 -7.67
C GLU A 109 -3.64 7.67 -7.11
N ASP A 110 -3.31 8.86 -6.61
CA ASP A 110 -1.98 9.11 -6.07
C ASP A 110 -1.75 8.41 -4.72
N ALA A 111 -2.76 8.31 -3.86
CA ALA A 111 -2.68 7.49 -2.65
C ALA A 111 -2.38 6.02 -2.98
N GLN A 112 -2.97 5.49 -4.06
CA GLN A 112 -2.67 4.14 -4.55
C GLN A 112 -1.24 4.03 -5.10
N SER A 113 -0.82 5.01 -5.89
CA SER A 113 0.52 5.09 -6.46
C SER A 113 1.60 5.14 -5.37
N LEU A 114 1.42 6.01 -4.37
CA LEU A 114 2.31 6.19 -3.23
C LEU A 114 2.46 4.88 -2.44
N ALA A 115 1.36 4.19 -2.16
CA ALA A 115 1.39 2.89 -1.50
C ALA A 115 2.13 1.81 -2.32
N GLY A 116 1.92 1.81 -3.65
CA GLY A 116 2.65 0.94 -4.57
C GLY A 116 4.15 1.23 -4.61
N ALA A 117 4.52 2.52 -4.63
CA ALA A 117 5.91 2.97 -4.59
C ALA A 117 6.59 2.57 -3.27
N HIS A 118 5.94 2.77 -2.13
CA HIS A 118 6.43 2.33 -0.83
C HIS A 118 6.64 0.82 -0.76
N THR A 119 5.68 0.04 -1.26
CA THR A 119 5.81 -1.42 -1.34
C THR A 119 7.04 -1.81 -2.17
N ARG A 120 7.24 -1.19 -3.34
CA ARG A 120 8.39 -1.45 -4.21
C ARG A 120 9.72 -1.06 -3.57
N LEU A 121 9.79 0.11 -2.91
CA LEU A 121 10.97 0.54 -2.17
C LEU A 121 11.30 -0.42 -1.02
N ARG A 122 10.29 -0.85 -0.27
CA ARG A 122 10.45 -1.83 0.82
C ARG A 122 10.99 -3.16 0.30
N ILE A 123 10.43 -3.68 -0.79
CA ILE A 123 10.94 -4.89 -1.45
C ILE A 123 12.40 -4.69 -1.89
N THR A 124 12.73 -3.56 -2.50
CA THR A 124 14.09 -3.27 -2.98
C THR A 124 15.09 -3.19 -1.82
N PHE A 125 14.71 -2.51 -0.73
CA PHE A 125 15.50 -2.45 0.50
C PHE A 125 15.74 -3.86 1.06
N LEU A 126 14.68 -4.66 1.23
CA LEU A 126 14.77 -6.02 1.77
C LEU A 126 15.60 -6.95 0.88
N LYS A 127 15.49 -6.85 -0.45
CA LYS A 127 16.35 -7.60 -1.39
C LYS A 127 17.82 -7.21 -1.23
N THR A 128 18.08 -5.92 -1.09
CA THR A 128 19.44 -5.41 -0.87
C THR A 128 20.00 -5.89 0.46
N GLU A 129 19.18 -5.87 1.52
CA GLU A 129 19.54 -6.38 2.84
C GLU A 129 19.82 -7.89 2.78
N PHE A 130 18.95 -8.66 2.13
CA PHE A 130 19.12 -10.10 1.92
C PHE A 130 20.45 -10.44 1.25
N GLN A 131 20.80 -9.71 0.19
CA GLN A 131 22.03 -9.93 -0.58
C GLN A 131 23.31 -9.49 0.16
N ARG A 132 23.21 -8.49 1.04
CA ARG A 132 24.36 -7.90 1.74
C ARG A 132 24.57 -8.44 3.15
N THR A 133 23.58 -9.13 3.71
CA THR A 133 23.69 -9.69 5.06
C THR A 133 24.73 -10.81 5.09
N ARG A 134 25.65 -10.71 6.05
CA ARG A 134 26.75 -11.64 6.31
C ARG A 134 26.75 -11.96 7.81
N LYS A 135 27.29 -13.11 8.20
CA LYS A 135 27.44 -13.48 9.62
C LYS A 135 28.37 -12.48 10.32
N GLY A 136 29.61 -12.36 9.85
CA GLY A 136 30.60 -11.47 10.46
C GLY A 136 30.70 -11.72 11.97
N GLY A 137 30.62 -10.63 12.75
CA GLY A 137 30.67 -10.70 14.22
C GLY A 137 29.42 -11.24 14.91
N LEU A 138 28.34 -11.57 14.18
CA LEU A 138 27.11 -12.10 14.78
C LEU A 138 27.31 -13.55 15.24
N LYS A 139 26.54 -13.95 16.25
CA LYS A 139 26.38 -15.36 16.60
C LYS A 139 25.65 -16.11 15.49
N LYS A 140 25.91 -17.41 15.38
CA LYS A 140 25.29 -18.27 14.34
C LYS A 140 23.76 -18.23 14.41
N GLU A 141 23.19 -18.29 15.61
CA GLU A 141 21.74 -18.22 15.86
C GLU A 141 21.16 -16.90 15.36
N GLU A 142 21.80 -15.78 15.70
CA GLU A 142 21.36 -14.42 15.35
C GLU A 142 21.40 -14.20 13.84
N TYR A 143 22.47 -14.65 13.18
CA TYR A 143 22.61 -14.56 11.73
C TYR A 143 21.52 -15.36 11.00
N LEU A 144 21.30 -16.63 11.39
CA LEU A 144 20.29 -17.48 10.77
C LEU A 144 18.88 -16.93 10.98
N THR A 145 18.59 -16.43 12.18
CA THR A 145 17.30 -15.78 12.49
C THR A 145 17.10 -14.56 11.61
N LYS A 146 18.10 -13.69 11.49
CA LYS A 146 18.03 -12.50 10.64
C LYS A 146 17.80 -12.82 9.16
N MET A 147 18.51 -13.82 8.62
CA MET A 147 18.31 -14.25 7.23
C MET A 147 16.88 -14.74 6.99
N LYS A 148 16.33 -15.51 7.94
CA LYS A 148 14.96 -16.01 7.87
C LYS A 148 13.93 -14.88 7.96
N GLU A 149 14.11 -13.95 8.90
CA GLU A 149 13.25 -12.77 9.05
C GLU A 149 13.20 -11.91 7.79
N ILE A 150 14.35 -11.67 7.13
CA ILE A 150 14.38 -10.91 5.87
C ILE A 150 13.58 -11.63 4.78
N ALA A 151 13.76 -12.96 4.66
CA ALA A 151 13.02 -13.77 3.68
C ALA A 151 11.50 -13.79 3.96
N ASP A 152 11.10 -13.89 5.22
CA ASP A 152 9.69 -13.85 5.61
C ASP A 152 9.08 -12.47 5.35
N ASN A 153 9.81 -11.40 5.64
CA ASN A 153 9.40 -10.03 5.30
C ASN A 153 9.26 -9.81 3.79
N LEU A 154 10.14 -10.40 2.98
CA LEU A 154 10.04 -10.40 1.53
C LEU A 154 8.79 -11.14 1.03
N ALA A 155 8.45 -12.28 1.64
CA ALA A 155 7.23 -13.02 1.35
C ALA A 155 5.97 -12.20 1.70
N LEU A 156 5.94 -11.56 2.87
CA LEU A 156 4.85 -10.68 3.29
C LEU A 156 4.67 -9.47 2.37
N ALA A 157 5.76 -8.94 1.83
CA ALA A 157 5.73 -7.84 0.86
C ALA A 157 5.30 -8.29 -0.56
N GLY A 158 5.10 -9.58 -0.80
CA GLY A 158 4.69 -10.14 -2.10
C GLY A 158 5.85 -10.45 -3.04
N SER A 159 7.09 -10.54 -2.54
CA SER A 159 8.29 -10.89 -3.29
C SER A 159 9.03 -12.05 -2.62
N SER A 160 8.38 -13.21 -2.54
CA SER A 160 8.96 -14.40 -1.90
C SER A 160 10.31 -14.82 -2.52
N VAL A 161 11.17 -15.36 -1.67
CA VAL A 161 12.47 -15.94 -2.05
C VAL A 161 12.34 -17.46 -1.98
N SER A 162 12.96 -18.18 -2.91
CA SER A 162 12.94 -19.64 -2.87
C SER A 162 13.75 -20.16 -1.68
N ILE A 163 13.42 -21.35 -1.20
CA ILE A 163 14.17 -21.98 -0.10
C ILE A 163 15.64 -22.19 -0.49
N MET A 164 15.90 -22.52 -1.75
CA MET A 164 17.24 -22.70 -2.28
C MET A 164 18.01 -21.39 -2.32
N ASP A 165 17.40 -20.29 -2.79
CA ASP A 165 18.05 -18.97 -2.78
C ASP A 165 18.35 -18.51 -1.36
N LEU A 166 17.44 -18.76 -0.41
CA LEU A 166 17.65 -18.51 1.02
C LEU A 166 18.85 -19.29 1.56
N ILE A 167 18.92 -20.59 1.28
CA ILE A 167 20.05 -21.44 1.69
C ILE A 167 21.35 -20.96 1.05
N THR A 168 21.38 -20.78 -0.28
CA THR A 168 22.57 -20.37 -1.02
C THR A 168 23.09 -19.03 -0.52
N GLN A 169 22.22 -18.04 -0.34
CA GLN A 169 22.60 -16.73 0.18
C GLN A 169 23.10 -16.80 1.62
N THR A 170 22.52 -17.67 2.44
CA THR A 170 22.93 -17.86 3.84
C THR A 170 24.30 -18.52 3.92
N LEU A 171 24.54 -19.57 3.15
CA LEU A 171 25.86 -20.24 3.09
C LEU A 171 26.95 -19.31 2.55
N ALA A 172 26.64 -18.51 1.52
CA ALA A 172 27.57 -17.52 0.96
C ALA A 172 27.89 -16.37 1.94
N GLY A 173 27.10 -16.20 2.99
CA GLY A 173 27.31 -15.17 4.00
C GLY A 173 27.99 -15.64 5.28
N LEU A 174 28.32 -16.93 5.39
CA LEU A 174 29.11 -17.46 6.50
C LEU A 174 30.58 -17.09 6.36
N ASP A 175 31.29 -17.04 7.49
CA ASP A 175 32.74 -16.78 7.51
C ASP A 175 33.53 -18.00 7.01
N ASN A 176 34.80 -17.79 6.64
CA ASN A 176 35.65 -18.83 6.04
C ASN A 176 35.83 -20.09 6.92
N GLU A 177 35.63 -19.99 8.24
CA GLU A 177 35.67 -21.12 9.17
C GLU A 177 34.59 -22.18 8.87
N TYR A 178 33.48 -21.80 8.21
CA TYR A 178 32.39 -22.70 7.83
C TYR A 178 32.57 -23.34 6.44
N ASN A 179 33.63 -23.00 5.69
CA ASN A 179 33.85 -23.46 4.32
C ASN A 179 33.70 -24.99 4.12
N PRO A 180 34.21 -25.87 5.01
CA PRO A 180 34.03 -27.31 4.86
C PRO A 180 32.55 -27.74 4.82
N ILE A 181 31.71 -27.09 5.63
CA ILE A 181 30.26 -27.37 5.67
C ILE A 181 29.54 -26.71 4.51
N VAL A 182 29.95 -25.51 4.09
CA VAL A 182 29.40 -24.86 2.88
C VAL A 182 29.56 -25.77 1.66
N VAL A 183 30.74 -26.37 1.46
CA VAL A 183 30.98 -27.30 0.34
C VAL A 183 30.13 -28.57 0.49
N LYS A 184 30.07 -29.16 1.68
CA LYS A 184 29.25 -30.36 1.95
C LYS A 184 27.76 -30.12 1.65
N LEU A 185 27.24 -28.96 2.05
CA LEU A 185 25.82 -28.62 1.90
C LEU A 185 25.46 -28.20 0.48
N SER A 186 26.36 -27.52 -0.23
CA SER A 186 26.12 -27.07 -1.62
C SER A 186 25.93 -28.24 -2.60
N ASN A 187 26.44 -29.42 -2.28
CA ASN A 187 26.32 -30.62 -3.12
C ASN A 187 25.04 -31.44 -2.83
N LYS A 188 24.15 -30.99 -1.94
CA LYS A 188 22.89 -31.70 -1.63
C LYS A 188 21.73 -31.20 -2.50
N GLU A 189 21.06 -32.12 -3.19
CA GLU A 189 19.96 -31.81 -4.12
C GLU A 189 18.62 -31.44 -3.43
N ASN A 190 18.43 -31.81 -2.16
CA ASN A 190 17.18 -31.57 -1.41
C ASN A 190 17.44 -31.08 0.01
N LEU A 191 18.21 -30.00 0.16
CA LEU A 191 18.52 -29.45 1.47
C LEU A 191 17.36 -28.58 1.96
N THR A 192 16.81 -28.90 3.13
CA THR A 192 15.84 -28.04 3.81
C THR A 192 16.54 -26.99 4.69
N TRP A 193 15.83 -25.92 5.02
CA TRP A 193 16.33 -24.90 5.95
C TRP A 193 16.71 -25.49 7.31
N VAL A 194 15.87 -26.38 7.84
CA VAL A 194 16.08 -27.00 9.16
C VAL A 194 17.33 -27.89 9.17
N GLU A 195 17.53 -28.69 8.12
CA GLU A 195 18.73 -29.53 8.00
C GLU A 195 20.01 -28.69 7.86
N MET A 196 19.95 -27.58 7.14
CA MET A 196 21.07 -26.64 7.03
C MET A 196 21.40 -26.02 8.39
N GLN A 197 20.39 -25.54 9.12
CA GLN A 197 20.55 -25.00 10.47
C GLN A 197 21.20 -26.03 11.40
N ALA A 198 20.69 -27.26 11.42
CA ALA A 198 21.23 -28.33 12.25
C ALA A 198 22.73 -28.54 11.99
N GLN A 199 23.16 -28.62 10.73
CA GLN A 199 24.57 -28.82 10.39
C GLN A 199 25.47 -27.66 10.80
N ILE A 200 24.98 -26.42 10.77
CA ILE A 200 25.72 -25.24 11.25
C ILE A 200 25.83 -25.24 12.78
N PHE A 201 24.81 -25.72 13.50
CA PHE A 201 24.81 -25.72 14.96
C PHE A 201 25.74 -26.75 15.60
N TYR A 202 26.06 -27.84 14.91
CA TYR A 202 26.98 -28.89 15.38
C TYR A 202 28.48 -28.53 15.25
N LEU A 203 28.79 -27.31 14.77
CA LEU A 203 30.11 -26.67 14.89
C LEU A 203 30.15 -25.73 16.11
#